data_AF-A0A2R7JR31-F1
#
_entry.id   AF-A0A2R7JR31-F1
#
_cell.length_a   1.000
_cell.length_b   1.000
_cell.length_c   1.000
_cell.angle_alpha   90.00
_cell.angle_beta   90.00
_cell.angle_gamma   90.00
#
_symmetry.space_group_name_H-M   'P 1'
#
loop_
_entity.id
_entity.type
_entity.pdbx_description
1 polymer ?
#
loop_
_entity_poly.entity_id
_entity_poly.type
_entity_poly.pdbx_seq_one_letter_code
_entity_poly.pdbx_strand_id
1 'polypeptide(L)'
;MCGIVGIVGKEPVAERLLDGLRRLEYRGYDSAGIATVHDGAIDRRRASGKLFNLARELAASPLDGSVGIAHTRWATHGGPTTNNAHPHATEEVALVHNGIIENFKPLRAELIARGRVFTSETDTEVVAHLISEKVEGGMSPTDAVAEVLPRLHGAFALAILFRQHPDLLIGARLGSPLVVGYGDGETYLGSDALALAPLTQRISYLEEGDWVVITGEGAKIFDKDNTPVERPITISGVTGELISKGNHRHYMLKEIYEQPIVVAQTLRSYLQRMEEKITLPVPEFDLSSIKRVTIVACGTSFY
;
A
#
# COMPACT_ATOMS: atom_id res chain seq x y z
N MET A 1 -7.73 -7.96 2.67
CA MET A 1 -6.84 -6.81 2.99
C MET A 1 -6.78 -5.94 1.75
N CYS A 2 -6.77 -4.62 1.82
CA CYS A 2 -6.68 -3.81 0.59
C CYS A 2 -5.25 -3.85 -0.02
N GLY A 3 -5.08 -3.35 -1.24
CA GLY A 3 -3.79 -3.25 -1.94
C GLY A 3 -3.49 -1.81 -2.38
N ILE A 4 -2.26 -1.34 -2.17
CA ILE A 4 -1.77 -0.01 -2.62
C ILE A 4 -0.61 -0.19 -3.58
N VAL A 5 -0.61 0.59 -4.67
CA VAL A 5 0.54 0.81 -5.54
C VAL A 5 0.63 2.30 -5.85
N GLY A 6 1.83 2.88 -5.78
CA GLY A 6 2.13 4.25 -6.19
C GLY A 6 3.41 4.26 -7.02
N ILE A 7 3.45 5.11 -8.05
CA ILE A 7 4.61 5.24 -8.93
C ILE A 7 4.89 6.72 -9.14
N VAL A 8 6.13 7.14 -8.86
CA VAL A 8 6.73 8.36 -9.41
C VAL A 8 7.65 7.92 -10.54
N GLY A 9 7.20 8.10 -11.78
CA GLY A 9 7.84 7.55 -12.97
C GLY A 9 8.30 8.62 -13.97
N LYS A 10 8.91 8.15 -15.05
CA LYS A 10 9.34 8.96 -16.21
C LYS A 10 8.36 8.88 -17.38
N GLU A 11 7.52 7.86 -17.40
CA GLU A 11 6.58 7.51 -18.46
C GLU A 11 5.17 7.37 -17.89
N PRO A 12 4.11 7.39 -18.72
CA PRO A 12 2.75 7.17 -18.26
C PRO A 12 2.59 5.91 -17.39
N VAL A 13 1.98 6.05 -16.21
CA VAL A 13 2.00 4.99 -15.18
C VAL A 13 0.73 4.15 -15.10
N ALA A 14 -0.35 4.52 -15.80
CA ALA A 14 -1.66 3.92 -15.62
C ALA A 14 -1.68 2.39 -15.84
N GLU A 15 -1.04 1.89 -16.90
CA GLU A 15 -0.96 0.44 -17.16
C GLU A 15 -0.09 -0.28 -16.13
N ARG A 16 1.05 0.32 -15.75
CA ARG A 16 1.97 -0.24 -14.73
C ARG A 16 1.29 -0.32 -13.37
N LEU A 17 0.48 0.68 -13.01
CA LEU A 17 -0.35 0.68 -11.81
C LEU A 17 -1.41 -0.41 -11.86
N LEU A 18 -2.12 -0.58 -12.99
CA LEU A 18 -3.10 -1.64 -13.18
C LEU A 18 -2.46 -3.04 -13.04
N ASP A 19 -1.25 -3.22 -13.59
CA ASP A 19 -0.48 -4.45 -13.44
C ASP A 19 -0.06 -4.73 -11.99
N GLY A 20 0.33 -3.68 -11.25
CA GLY A 20 0.56 -3.78 -9.82
C GLY A 20 -0.67 -4.28 -9.07
N LEU A 21 -1.86 -3.74 -9.40
CA LEU A 21 -3.13 -4.18 -8.79
C LEU A 21 -3.50 -5.63 -9.13
N ARG A 22 -3.19 -6.12 -10.35
CA ARG A 22 -3.45 -7.53 -10.73
C ARG A 22 -2.76 -8.51 -9.77
N ARG A 23 -1.59 -8.13 -9.25
CA ARG A 23 -0.81 -8.93 -8.29
C ARG A 23 -1.36 -8.83 -6.87
N LEU A 24 -2.19 -7.84 -6.59
CA LEU A 24 -2.84 -7.62 -5.28
C LEU A 24 -4.33 -8.00 -5.27
N GLU A 25 -4.88 -8.50 -6.37
CA GLU A 25 -6.32 -8.85 -6.47
C GLU A 25 -6.74 -9.93 -5.46
N TYR A 26 -5.81 -10.80 -5.04
CA TYR A 26 -6.08 -11.80 -3.99
C TYR A 26 -6.39 -11.18 -2.63
N ARG A 27 -6.01 -9.90 -2.41
CA ARG A 27 -6.23 -9.22 -1.14
C ARG A 27 -7.60 -8.54 -1.08
N GLY A 28 -8.10 -7.98 -2.19
CA GLY A 28 -9.38 -7.25 -2.25
C GLY A 28 -9.96 -7.18 -3.68
N TYR A 29 -11.29 -7.34 -3.79
CA TYR A 29 -11.99 -7.49 -5.07
C TYR A 29 -13.35 -6.76 -5.12
N ASP A 30 -13.69 -5.95 -4.11
CA ASP A 30 -14.97 -5.26 -4.03
C ASP A 30 -15.04 -4.04 -4.94
N SER A 31 -13.90 -3.38 -5.16
CA SER A 31 -13.72 -2.26 -6.08
C SER A 31 -12.24 -1.98 -6.29
N ALA A 32 -11.91 -1.27 -7.37
CA ALA A 32 -10.55 -0.81 -7.63
C ALA A 32 -10.54 0.57 -8.30
N GLY A 33 -9.41 1.27 -8.24
CA GLY A 33 -9.25 2.54 -8.94
C GLY A 33 -7.81 2.99 -9.08
N ILE A 34 -7.61 3.96 -9.97
CA ILE A 34 -6.34 4.63 -10.24
C ILE A 34 -6.60 6.14 -10.29
N ALA A 35 -5.65 6.92 -9.79
CA ALA A 35 -5.57 8.35 -10.04
C ALA A 35 -4.16 8.71 -10.52
N THR A 36 -4.09 9.64 -11.45
CA THR A 36 -2.85 10.22 -11.96
C THR A 36 -2.94 11.75 -11.94
N VAL A 37 -1.79 12.40 -12.02
CA VAL A 37 -1.69 13.85 -12.16
C VAL A 37 -1.07 14.18 -13.52
N HIS A 38 -1.73 15.06 -14.27
CA HIS A 38 -1.30 15.51 -15.59
C HIS A 38 -1.82 16.93 -15.84
N ASP A 39 -1.01 17.80 -16.45
CA ASP A 39 -1.38 19.19 -16.78
C ASP A 39 -2.01 20.00 -15.63
N GLY A 40 -1.53 19.78 -14.40
CA GLY A 40 -2.04 20.48 -13.21
C GLY A 40 -3.47 20.08 -12.82
N ALA A 41 -3.92 18.90 -13.24
CA ALA A 41 -5.19 18.29 -12.87
C ALA A 41 -4.98 16.87 -12.33
N ILE A 42 -5.88 16.46 -11.43
CA ILE A 42 -5.96 15.08 -10.94
C ILE A 42 -7.12 14.40 -11.66
N ASP A 43 -6.81 13.32 -12.37
CA ASP A 43 -7.79 12.46 -13.01
C ASP A 43 -7.86 11.11 -12.31
N ARG A 44 -9.08 10.54 -12.23
CA ARG A 44 -9.30 9.24 -11.60
C ARG A 44 -10.26 8.36 -12.37
N ARG A 45 -9.99 7.06 -12.37
CA ARG A 45 -10.90 6.01 -12.85
C ARG A 45 -11.13 5.01 -11.72
N ARG A 46 -12.38 4.68 -11.48
CA ARG A 46 -12.79 3.81 -10.38
C ARG A 46 -13.91 2.89 -10.87
N ALA A 47 -13.90 1.65 -10.42
CA ALA A 47 -14.94 0.69 -10.74
C ALA A 47 -15.26 -0.17 -9.52
N SER A 48 -16.55 -0.48 -9.34
CA SER A 48 -16.98 -1.52 -8.41
C SER A 48 -16.78 -2.91 -9.01
N GLY A 49 -16.61 -3.90 -8.14
CA GLY A 49 -16.34 -5.29 -8.49
C GLY A 49 -14.88 -5.55 -8.86
N LYS A 50 -14.69 -6.61 -9.65
CA LYS A 50 -13.36 -7.14 -9.99
C LYS A 50 -12.53 -6.17 -10.82
N LEU A 51 -11.21 -6.37 -10.80
CA LEU A 51 -10.24 -5.49 -11.45
C LEU A 51 -10.46 -5.35 -12.97
N PHE A 52 -11.06 -6.35 -13.61
CA PHE A 52 -11.46 -6.28 -15.02
C PHE A 52 -12.38 -5.09 -15.34
N ASN A 53 -13.25 -4.69 -14.42
CA ASN A 53 -14.12 -3.54 -14.64
C ASN A 53 -13.30 -2.24 -14.73
N LEU A 54 -12.31 -2.07 -13.85
CA LEU A 54 -11.39 -0.94 -13.91
C LEU A 54 -10.56 -0.94 -15.21
N ALA A 55 -10.11 -2.12 -15.66
CA ALA A 55 -9.40 -2.25 -16.93
C ALA A 55 -10.25 -1.78 -18.12
N ARG A 56 -11.56 -2.06 -18.11
CA ARG A 56 -12.49 -1.56 -19.13
C ARG A 56 -12.66 -0.04 -19.07
N GLU A 57 -12.77 0.54 -17.87
CA GLU A 57 -12.86 1.99 -17.70
C GLU A 57 -11.60 2.69 -18.24
N LEU A 58 -10.42 2.17 -17.95
CA LEU A 58 -9.15 2.70 -18.45
C LEU A 58 -9.01 2.58 -19.97
N ALA A 59 -9.49 1.49 -20.57
CA ALA A 59 -9.49 1.32 -22.02
C ALA A 59 -10.44 2.31 -22.72
N ALA A 60 -11.58 2.63 -22.09
CA ALA A 60 -12.56 3.58 -22.63
C ALA A 60 -12.13 5.04 -22.41
N SER A 61 -11.49 5.34 -21.28
CA SER A 61 -11.02 6.67 -20.92
C SER A 61 -9.66 6.57 -20.22
N PRO A 62 -8.57 6.59 -21.00
CA PRO A 62 -7.21 6.49 -20.49
C PRO A 62 -6.88 7.57 -19.46
N LEU A 63 -5.85 7.28 -18.67
CA LEU A 63 -5.25 8.20 -17.72
C LEU A 63 -3.82 8.52 -18.16
N ASP A 64 -3.57 9.79 -18.41
CA ASP A 64 -2.23 10.32 -18.69
C ASP A 64 -1.50 10.66 -17.38
N GLY A 65 -0.21 10.97 -17.47
CA GLY A 65 0.62 11.37 -16.33
C GLY A 65 1.61 10.30 -15.88
N SER A 66 2.79 10.75 -15.47
CA SER A 66 3.90 9.91 -15.04
C SER A 66 3.92 9.65 -13.53
N VAL A 67 2.97 10.20 -12.79
CA VAL A 67 2.82 9.98 -11.35
C VAL A 67 1.39 9.60 -11.03
N GLY A 68 1.22 8.58 -10.20
CA GLY A 68 -0.10 8.09 -9.85
C GLY A 68 -0.13 7.07 -8.73
N ILE A 69 -1.34 6.83 -8.25
CA ILE A 69 -1.67 5.92 -7.16
C ILE A 69 -2.83 5.01 -7.57
N ALA A 70 -2.84 3.80 -7.04
CA ALA A 70 -3.78 2.76 -7.38
C ALA A 70 -4.19 1.95 -6.14
N HIS A 71 -5.41 1.44 -6.16
CA HIS A 71 -5.98 0.70 -5.05
C HIS A 71 -6.87 -0.47 -5.44
N THR A 72 -6.79 -1.55 -4.68
CA THR A 72 -7.83 -2.59 -4.59
C THR A 72 -8.44 -2.57 -3.19
N ARG A 73 -9.77 -2.55 -3.14
CA ARG A 73 -10.52 -2.39 -1.89
C ARG A 73 -11.19 -3.68 -1.45
N TRP A 74 -11.13 -3.91 -0.15
CA TRP A 74 -12.02 -4.78 0.63
C TRP A 74 -12.84 -3.87 1.54
N ALA A 75 -14.15 -3.78 1.36
CA ALA A 75 -14.97 -2.78 2.03
C ALA A 75 -15.09 -3.05 3.54
N THR A 76 -14.81 -2.03 4.36
CA THR A 76 -15.04 -2.05 5.82
C THR A 76 -16.11 -1.01 6.22
N HIS A 77 -15.95 0.25 5.78
CA HIS A 77 -16.92 1.33 5.96
C HIS A 77 -17.56 1.73 4.61
N GLY A 78 -18.89 1.73 4.53
CA GLY A 78 -19.62 2.05 3.30
C GLY A 78 -19.59 0.89 2.28
N GLY A 79 -20.70 0.73 1.56
CA GLY A 79 -20.89 -0.38 0.61
C GLY A 79 -19.89 -0.38 -0.57
N PRO A 80 -19.77 -1.50 -1.32
CA PRO A 80 -18.86 -1.67 -2.46
C PRO A 80 -19.38 -0.92 -3.70
N THR A 81 -19.40 0.40 -3.64
CA THR A 81 -19.85 1.29 -4.71
C THR A 81 -18.67 2.01 -5.36
N THR A 82 -18.85 2.50 -6.58
CA THR A 82 -17.84 3.33 -7.25
C THR A 82 -17.51 4.61 -6.44
N ASN A 83 -18.50 5.17 -5.71
CA ASN A 83 -18.28 6.36 -4.88
C ASN A 83 -17.36 6.08 -3.69
N ASN A 84 -17.47 4.90 -3.09
CA ASN A 84 -16.64 4.47 -1.96
C ASN A 84 -15.33 3.79 -2.40
N ALA A 85 -15.13 3.57 -3.70
CA ALA A 85 -13.87 3.07 -4.23
C ALA A 85 -12.77 4.13 -4.09
N HIS A 86 -11.56 3.70 -3.76
CA HIS A 86 -10.39 4.57 -3.79
C HIS A 86 -9.87 4.70 -5.24
N PRO A 87 -9.12 5.76 -5.59
CA PRO A 87 -8.70 6.88 -4.74
C PRO A 87 -9.83 7.87 -4.40
N HIS A 88 -9.84 8.36 -3.17
CA HIS A 88 -10.61 9.55 -2.81
C HIS A 88 -9.83 10.79 -3.22
N ALA A 89 -10.52 11.83 -3.67
CA ALA A 89 -9.87 13.02 -4.20
C ALA A 89 -10.66 14.29 -3.87
N THR A 90 -9.90 15.35 -3.69
CA THR A 90 -10.32 16.76 -3.71
C THR A 90 -9.75 17.41 -4.98
N GLU A 91 -9.83 18.74 -5.09
CA GLU A 91 -9.11 19.44 -6.17
C GLU A 91 -7.59 19.36 -5.99
N GLU A 92 -7.06 19.42 -4.77
CA GLU A 92 -5.60 19.49 -4.55
C GLU A 92 -4.92 18.14 -4.35
N VAL A 93 -5.64 17.15 -3.81
CA VAL A 93 -5.06 15.87 -3.41
C VAL A 93 -5.95 14.68 -3.76
N ALA A 94 -5.31 13.59 -4.17
CA ALA A 94 -5.90 12.25 -4.22
C ALA A 94 -5.16 11.30 -3.29
N LEU A 95 -5.89 10.39 -2.64
CA LEU A 95 -5.30 9.43 -1.73
C LEU A 95 -5.95 8.05 -1.78
N VAL A 96 -5.12 7.05 -1.55
CA VAL A 96 -5.50 5.66 -1.30
C VAL A 96 -5.10 5.25 0.11
N HIS A 97 -5.88 4.35 0.71
CA HIS A 97 -5.76 3.98 2.11
C HIS A 97 -6.02 2.49 2.32
N ASN A 98 -5.15 1.83 3.10
CA ASN A 98 -5.37 0.51 3.66
C ASN A 98 -5.47 0.63 5.18
N GLY A 99 -6.58 0.21 5.76
CA GLY A 99 -6.75 0.28 7.21
C GLY A 99 -8.04 0.98 7.61
N ILE A 100 -8.04 1.55 8.82
CA ILE A 100 -9.17 2.25 9.42
C ILE A 100 -8.66 3.50 10.14
N ILE A 101 -9.26 4.65 9.83
CA ILE A 101 -9.14 5.87 10.64
C ILE A 101 -10.26 5.87 11.69
N GLU A 102 -9.94 5.48 12.91
CA GLU A 102 -10.91 5.24 13.98
C GLU A 102 -11.63 6.52 14.44
N ASN A 103 -10.92 7.65 14.43
CA ASN A 103 -11.47 8.95 14.81
C ASN A 103 -12.04 9.76 13.62
N PHE A 104 -12.42 9.11 12.51
CA PHE A 104 -12.92 9.81 11.32
C PHE A 104 -14.21 10.61 11.57
N LYS A 105 -15.11 10.15 12.44
CA LYS A 105 -16.41 10.81 12.73
C LYS A 105 -16.25 12.24 13.26
N PRO A 106 -15.50 12.49 14.36
CA PRO A 106 -15.29 13.85 14.85
C PRO A 106 -14.53 14.72 13.83
N LEU A 107 -13.53 14.17 13.14
CA LEU A 107 -12.78 14.89 12.09
C LEU A 107 -13.68 15.31 10.92
N ARG A 108 -14.59 14.42 10.49
CA ARG A 108 -15.59 14.71 9.45
C ARG A 108 -16.53 15.83 9.89
N ALA A 109 -17.01 15.80 11.13
CA ALA A 109 -17.89 16.83 11.67
C ALA A 109 -17.21 18.21 11.69
N GLU A 110 -15.93 18.27 12.10
CA GLU A 110 -15.12 19.48 12.06
C GLU A 110 -15.00 20.06 10.65
N LEU A 111 -14.71 19.22 9.65
CA LEU A 111 -14.56 19.64 8.26
C LEU A 111 -15.89 20.11 7.64
N ILE A 112 -17.00 19.43 7.93
CA ILE A 112 -18.34 19.84 7.50
C ILE A 112 -18.71 21.20 8.11
N ALA A 113 -18.37 21.44 9.38
CA ALA A 113 -18.61 22.72 10.03
C ALA A 113 -17.82 23.87 9.38
N ARG A 114 -16.69 23.57 8.73
CA ARG A 114 -15.91 24.51 7.91
C ARG A 114 -16.36 24.58 6.44
N GLY A 115 -17.45 23.91 6.07
CA GLY A 115 -18.05 23.98 4.74
C GLY A 115 -17.58 22.92 3.73
N ARG A 116 -16.81 21.90 4.15
CA ARG A 116 -16.45 20.79 3.24
C ARG A 116 -17.65 19.91 2.93
N VAL A 117 -17.75 19.50 1.66
CA VAL A 117 -18.75 18.56 1.18
C VAL A 117 -18.10 17.21 0.94
N PHE A 118 -18.67 16.17 1.54
CA PHE A 118 -18.23 14.78 1.39
C PHE A 118 -19.10 14.06 0.37
N THR A 119 -18.48 13.23 -0.46
CA THR A 119 -19.12 12.48 -1.54
C THR A 119 -19.19 10.98 -1.27
N SER A 120 -18.60 10.53 -0.16
CA SER A 120 -18.56 9.14 0.26
C SER A 120 -18.87 8.97 1.75
N GLU A 121 -19.00 7.70 2.14
CA GLU A 121 -19.21 7.27 3.54
C GLU A 121 -17.91 6.81 4.19
N THR A 122 -16.78 6.90 3.48
CA THR A 122 -15.52 6.31 3.94
C THR A 122 -14.79 7.23 4.92
N ASP A 123 -14.08 6.60 5.83
CA ASP A 123 -13.10 7.23 6.71
C ASP A 123 -11.94 7.84 5.92
N THR A 124 -11.57 7.24 4.79
CA THR A 124 -10.50 7.71 3.89
C THR A 124 -10.71 9.14 3.37
N GLU A 125 -11.94 9.51 2.97
CA GLU A 125 -12.22 10.85 2.39
C GLU A 125 -11.91 11.98 3.38
N VAL A 126 -12.02 11.72 4.69
CA VAL A 126 -11.65 12.68 5.75
C VAL A 126 -10.19 13.09 5.66
N VAL A 127 -9.30 12.13 5.40
CA VAL A 127 -7.86 12.39 5.29
C VAL A 127 -7.56 13.27 4.07
N ALA A 128 -8.22 13.01 2.93
CA ALA A 128 -8.05 13.83 1.73
C ALA A 128 -8.44 15.30 2.00
N HIS A 129 -9.56 15.55 2.67
CA HIS A 129 -9.97 16.91 3.01
C HIS A 129 -9.08 17.58 4.06
N LEU A 130 -8.59 16.86 5.07
CA LEU A 130 -7.66 17.41 6.07
C LEU A 130 -6.38 17.94 5.41
N ILE A 131 -5.82 17.16 4.48
CA ILE A 131 -4.59 17.54 3.75
C ILE A 131 -4.90 18.67 2.76
N SER A 132 -5.99 18.58 2.00
CA SER A 132 -6.39 19.62 1.03
C SER A 132 -6.52 20.99 1.69
N GLU A 133 -7.10 21.08 2.88
CA GLU A 133 -7.26 22.35 3.60
C GLU A 133 -5.93 23.01 3.98
N LYS A 134 -4.90 22.21 4.28
CA LYS A 134 -3.56 22.71 4.58
C LYS A 134 -2.85 23.20 3.32
N VAL A 135 -2.95 22.44 2.23
CA VAL A 135 -2.37 22.80 0.93
C VAL A 135 -3.03 24.06 0.36
N GLU A 136 -4.36 24.15 0.40
CA GLU A 136 -5.12 25.35 0.02
C GLU A 136 -4.75 26.56 0.88
N GLY A 137 -4.36 26.34 2.14
CA GLY A 137 -3.82 27.35 3.06
C GLY A 137 -2.38 27.78 2.75
N GLY A 138 -1.74 27.25 1.71
CA GLY A 138 -0.40 27.60 1.26
C GLY A 138 0.73 26.76 1.86
N MET A 139 0.42 25.68 2.59
CA MET A 139 1.45 24.77 3.09
C MET A 139 2.01 23.89 1.96
N SER A 140 3.28 23.52 2.07
CA SER A 140 3.85 22.50 1.20
C SER A 140 3.18 21.14 1.45
N PRO A 141 3.14 20.21 0.46
CA PRO A 141 2.65 18.85 0.65
C PRO A 141 3.25 18.14 1.87
N THR A 142 4.56 18.30 2.05
CA THR A 142 5.34 17.69 3.13
C THR A 142 4.87 18.21 4.49
N ASP A 143 4.74 19.53 4.65
CA ASP A 143 4.31 20.14 5.91
C ASP A 143 2.84 19.84 6.20
N ALA A 144 1.98 19.86 5.17
CA ALA A 144 0.57 19.52 5.27
C ALA A 144 0.37 18.10 5.81
N VAL A 145 1.12 17.12 5.28
CA VAL A 145 1.04 15.73 5.75
C VAL A 145 1.63 15.60 7.16
N ALA A 146 2.79 16.21 7.43
CA ALA A 146 3.43 16.16 8.74
C ALA A 146 2.52 16.73 9.86
N GLU A 147 1.72 17.76 9.56
CA GLU A 147 0.76 18.33 10.52
C GLU A 147 -0.52 17.46 10.67
N VAL A 148 -0.95 16.79 9.60
CA VAL A 148 -2.18 15.99 9.63
C VAL A 148 -1.97 14.63 10.29
N LEU A 149 -0.84 13.95 10.05
CA LEU A 149 -0.61 12.58 10.53
C LEU A 149 -0.83 12.38 12.04
N PRO A 150 -0.33 13.27 12.94
CA PRO A 150 -0.54 13.12 14.39
C PRO A 150 -2.01 13.17 14.83
N ARG A 151 -2.91 13.68 13.97
CA ARG A 151 -4.34 13.77 14.25
C ARG A 151 -5.09 12.49 13.92
N LEU A 152 -4.48 11.55 13.20
CA LEU A 152 -5.13 10.32 12.74
C LEU A 152 -4.93 9.20 13.76
N HIS A 153 -6.03 8.57 14.18
CA HIS A 153 -5.98 7.41 15.08
C HIS A 153 -6.40 6.14 14.33
N GLY A 154 -5.79 5.01 14.68
CA GLY A 154 -6.11 3.70 14.14
C GLY A 154 -4.89 3.04 13.52
N ALA A 155 -5.13 2.29 12.45
CA ALA A 155 -4.08 1.63 11.68
C ALA A 155 -4.34 1.90 10.21
N PHE A 156 -3.39 2.53 9.52
CA PHE A 156 -3.45 2.93 8.14
C PHE A 156 -2.12 2.76 7.39
N ALA A 157 -2.20 2.54 6.08
CA ALA A 157 -1.14 2.85 5.13
C ALA A 157 -1.75 3.76 4.07
N LEU A 158 -1.07 4.87 3.77
CA LEU A 158 -1.53 5.90 2.85
C LEU A 158 -0.56 6.03 1.68
N ALA A 159 -1.10 6.34 0.50
CA ALA A 159 -0.32 6.95 -0.59
C ALA A 159 -1.11 8.13 -1.14
N ILE A 160 -0.43 9.27 -1.26
CA ILE A 160 -1.04 10.59 -1.45
C ILE A 160 -0.35 11.25 -2.66
N LEU A 161 -1.18 11.72 -3.58
CA LEU A 161 -0.84 12.42 -4.81
C LEU A 161 -1.31 13.87 -4.70
N PHE A 162 -0.51 14.81 -5.21
CA PHE A 162 -0.78 16.25 -5.14
C PHE A 162 -0.85 16.87 -6.53
N ARG A 163 -1.85 17.72 -6.77
CA ARG A 163 -2.12 18.32 -8.08
C ARG A 163 -0.98 19.19 -8.60
N GLN A 164 -0.41 20.02 -7.73
CA GLN A 164 0.64 20.99 -8.10
C GLN A 164 2.07 20.44 -7.99
N HIS A 165 2.23 19.19 -7.55
CA HIS A 165 3.53 18.54 -7.38
C HIS A 165 3.57 17.22 -8.13
N PRO A 166 3.62 17.26 -9.48
CA PRO A 166 3.50 16.10 -10.35
C PRO A 166 4.76 15.23 -10.39
N ASP A 167 5.71 15.44 -9.48
CA ASP A 167 6.97 14.73 -9.31
C ASP A 167 7.10 14.08 -7.92
N LEU A 168 6.01 14.08 -7.15
CA LEU A 168 6.02 13.75 -5.73
C LEU A 168 4.83 12.86 -5.33
N LEU A 169 5.12 11.84 -4.53
CA LEU A 169 4.12 11.10 -3.75
C LEU A 169 4.53 11.10 -2.27
N ILE A 170 3.54 11.10 -1.39
CA ILE A 170 3.77 10.90 0.05
C ILE A 170 3.11 9.61 0.51
N GLY A 171 3.88 8.75 1.16
CA GLY A 171 3.40 7.56 1.83
C GLY A 171 3.44 7.70 3.34
N ALA A 172 2.53 7.06 4.06
CA ALA A 172 2.57 7.01 5.53
C ALA A 172 2.10 5.66 6.04
N ARG A 173 2.66 5.21 7.16
CA ARG A 173 2.37 3.91 7.77
C ARG A 173 2.13 4.03 9.28
N LEU A 174 1.04 3.40 9.72
CA LEU A 174 0.76 3.07 11.11
C LEU A 174 -0.03 1.75 11.11
N GLY A 175 0.54 0.63 11.55
CA GLY A 175 -0.12 -0.67 11.67
C GLY A 175 -0.32 -1.46 10.37
N SER A 176 -0.61 -0.79 9.24
CA SER A 176 -0.69 -1.44 7.93
C SER A 176 0.64 -1.36 7.16
N PRO A 177 1.07 -2.42 6.46
CA PRO A 177 2.38 -2.43 5.80
C PRO A 177 2.43 -1.48 4.60
N LEU A 178 3.60 -0.85 4.44
CA LEU A 178 3.96 -0.02 3.29
C LEU A 178 5.46 -0.17 3.03
N VAL A 179 5.82 -0.25 1.75
CA VAL A 179 7.17 -0.54 1.26
C VAL A 179 7.51 0.48 0.18
N VAL A 180 8.74 0.98 0.23
CA VAL A 180 9.33 1.84 -0.81
C VAL A 180 10.14 0.97 -1.76
N GLY A 181 9.94 1.12 -3.07
CA GLY A 181 10.77 0.50 -4.10
C GLY A 181 11.63 1.52 -4.83
N TYR A 182 12.88 1.18 -5.13
CA TYR A 182 13.84 2.06 -5.79
C TYR A 182 14.14 1.55 -7.20
N GLY A 183 13.80 2.34 -8.22
CA GLY A 183 14.10 2.10 -9.63
C GLY A 183 15.28 2.95 -10.12
N ASP A 184 15.42 3.04 -11.45
CA ASP A 184 16.38 3.93 -12.10
C ASP A 184 15.70 5.25 -12.50
N GLY A 185 15.82 6.25 -11.61
CA GLY A 185 15.12 7.53 -11.74
C GLY A 185 13.60 7.42 -11.60
N GLU A 186 13.12 6.36 -10.95
CA GLU A 186 11.73 6.14 -10.58
C GLU A 186 11.67 5.59 -9.15
N THR A 187 10.64 5.96 -8.40
CA THR A 187 10.42 5.47 -7.04
C THR A 187 8.99 4.99 -6.89
N TYR A 188 8.79 3.95 -6.09
CA TYR A 188 7.51 3.24 -5.99
C TYR A 188 7.06 3.12 -4.53
N LEU A 189 5.74 3.08 -4.33
CA LEU A 189 5.11 2.68 -3.08
C LEU A 189 4.28 1.42 -3.30
N GLY A 190 4.33 0.49 -2.37
CA GLY A 190 3.52 -0.72 -2.41
C GLY A 190 3.11 -1.17 -1.02
N SER A 191 1.89 -1.68 -0.85
CA SER A 191 1.49 -2.33 0.41
C SER A 191 2.18 -3.69 0.64
N ASP A 192 2.86 -4.21 -0.39
CA ASP A 192 3.60 -5.48 -0.39
C ASP A 192 4.73 -5.40 -1.43
N ALA A 193 5.88 -5.99 -1.11
CA ALA A 193 7.00 -6.14 -2.04
C ALA A 193 6.59 -6.84 -3.35
N LEU A 194 5.60 -7.74 -3.29
CA LEU A 194 5.07 -8.42 -4.47
C LEU A 194 4.52 -7.46 -5.53
N ALA A 195 3.85 -6.38 -5.11
CA ALA A 195 3.29 -5.41 -6.04
C ALA A 195 4.39 -4.71 -6.84
N LEU A 196 5.57 -4.57 -6.23
CA LEU A 196 6.71 -3.86 -6.78
C LEU A 196 7.69 -4.77 -7.51
N ALA A 197 7.60 -6.10 -7.34
CA ALA A 197 8.55 -7.07 -7.88
C ALA A 197 8.86 -6.93 -9.39
N PRO A 198 7.90 -6.57 -10.29
CA PRO A 198 8.20 -6.32 -11.70
C PRO A 198 8.91 -4.99 -11.97
N LEU A 199 8.78 -4.03 -11.05
CA LEU A 199 9.29 -2.67 -11.17
C LEU A 199 10.69 -2.55 -10.56
N THR A 200 10.94 -3.26 -9.45
CA THR A 200 12.23 -3.31 -8.77
C THR A 200 12.32 -4.47 -7.78
N GLN A 201 13.55 -4.86 -7.48
CA GLN A 201 13.89 -5.78 -6.39
C GLN A 201 14.49 -5.06 -5.18
N ARG A 202 14.88 -3.79 -5.33
CA ARG A 202 15.47 -2.95 -4.28
C ARG A 202 14.34 -2.29 -3.51
N ILE A 203 14.15 -2.69 -2.26
CA ILE A 203 13.06 -2.20 -1.43
C ILE A 203 13.53 -1.76 -0.04
N SER A 204 12.80 -0.85 0.57
CA SER A 204 12.92 -0.54 1.99
C SER A 204 11.56 -0.66 2.65
N TYR A 205 11.52 -1.38 3.78
CA TYR A 205 10.31 -1.49 4.59
C TYR A 205 10.22 -0.28 5.51
N LEU A 206 9.09 0.43 5.47
CA LEU A 206 8.82 1.47 6.45
C LEU A 206 8.59 0.84 7.81
N GLU A 207 9.10 1.45 8.87
CA GLU A 207 8.83 1.04 10.24
C GLU A 207 7.47 1.59 10.72
N GLU A 208 7.10 1.20 11.93
CA GLU A 208 5.85 1.63 12.54
C GLU A 208 5.87 3.14 12.86
N GLY A 209 4.92 3.88 12.29
CA GLY A 209 4.84 5.34 12.43
C GLY A 209 5.64 6.13 11.40
N ASP A 210 6.38 5.46 10.51
CA ASP A 210 7.13 6.12 9.45
C ASP A 210 6.21 6.76 8.39
N TRP A 211 6.68 7.86 7.83
CA TRP A 211 6.15 8.41 6.59
C TRP A 211 7.30 8.80 5.66
N VAL A 212 7.00 8.90 4.38
CA VAL A 212 8.00 9.02 3.33
C VAL A 212 7.55 9.97 2.24
N VAL A 213 8.44 10.85 1.82
CA VAL A 213 8.31 11.62 0.59
C VAL A 213 9.13 10.92 -0.48
N ILE A 214 8.51 10.55 -1.59
CA ILE A 214 9.20 9.96 -2.73
C ILE A 214 9.14 10.86 -3.96
N THR A 215 10.24 10.92 -4.70
CA THR A 215 10.37 11.58 -5.99
C THR A 215 11.06 10.64 -6.98
N GLY A 216 11.30 11.06 -8.22
CA GLY A 216 12.08 10.27 -9.18
C GLY A 216 13.52 10.00 -8.71
N GLU A 217 14.07 10.83 -7.82
CA GLU A 217 15.44 10.72 -7.34
C GLU A 217 15.60 9.75 -6.16
N GLY A 218 14.51 9.45 -5.45
CA GLY A 218 14.54 8.51 -4.34
C GLY A 218 13.48 8.81 -3.28
N ALA A 219 13.84 8.55 -2.03
CA ALA A 219 12.93 8.62 -0.90
C ALA A 219 13.58 9.29 0.31
N LYS A 220 12.83 10.16 0.98
CA LYS A 220 13.17 10.74 2.29
C LYS A 220 12.17 10.26 3.32
N ILE A 221 12.65 9.50 4.30
CA ILE A 221 11.81 8.87 5.32
C ILE A 221 11.92 9.67 6.62
N PHE A 222 10.81 9.78 7.32
CA PHE A 222 10.67 10.44 8.60
C PHE A 222 9.98 9.49 9.59
N ASP A 223 10.39 9.54 10.85
CA ASP A 223 9.68 8.84 11.92
C ASP A 223 8.40 9.59 12.34
N LYS A 224 7.69 9.01 13.31
CA LYS A 224 6.45 9.56 13.89
C LYS A 224 6.62 10.97 14.50
N ASP A 225 7.84 11.34 14.86
CA ASP A 225 8.17 12.62 15.49
C ASP A 225 8.67 13.65 14.45
N ASN A 226 8.47 13.34 13.15
CA ASN A 226 8.90 14.11 11.98
C ASN A 226 10.43 14.26 11.87
N THR A 227 11.20 13.36 12.47
CA THR A 227 12.66 13.36 12.36
C THR A 227 13.10 12.55 11.14
N PRO A 228 13.99 13.06 10.28
CA PRO A 228 14.54 12.28 9.18
C PRO A 228 15.27 11.03 9.67
N VAL A 229 15.00 9.90 9.04
CA VAL A 229 15.58 8.60 9.39
C VAL A 229 15.99 7.85 8.14
N GLU A 230 17.00 6.99 8.28
CA GLU A 230 17.41 6.07 7.22
C GLU A 230 16.80 4.69 7.47
N ARG A 231 16.39 4.03 6.38
CA ARG A 231 15.93 2.64 6.39
C ARG A 231 16.77 1.83 5.40
N PRO A 232 17.17 0.61 5.75
CA PRO A 232 18.04 -0.18 4.89
C PRO A 232 17.32 -0.55 3.59
N ILE A 233 18.06 -0.46 2.48
CA ILE A 233 17.62 -1.01 1.20
C ILE A 233 18.02 -2.48 1.16
N THR A 234 17.04 -3.34 0.96
CA THR A 234 17.19 -4.79 0.89
C THR A 234 16.76 -5.30 -0.49
N ILE A 235 17.23 -6.50 -0.84
CA ILE A 235 16.76 -7.20 -2.03
C ILE A 235 15.63 -8.13 -1.59
N SER A 236 14.41 -7.93 -2.09
CA SER A 236 13.24 -8.66 -1.60
C SER A 236 13.31 -10.16 -1.88
N GLY A 237 13.96 -10.55 -2.99
CA GLY A 237 14.01 -11.93 -3.47
C GLY A 237 12.66 -12.46 -3.99
N VAL A 238 11.61 -11.63 -4.00
CA VAL A 238 10.27 -11.99 -4.46
C VAL A 238 10.22 -11.93 -5.98
N THR A 239 10.01 -13.07 -6.63
CA THR A 239 9.84 -13.16 -8.09
C THR A 239 8.36 -13.33 -8.46
N GLY A 240 7.96 -12.77 -9.60
CA GLY A 240 6.57 -12.87 -10.08
C GLY A 240 6.14 -14.30 -10.48
N GLU A 241 7.09 -15.18 -10.80
CA GLU A 241 6.82 -16.57 -11.20
C GLU A 241 6.22 -17.42 -10.07
N LEU A 242 6.60 -17.14 -8.82
CA LEU A 242 6.04 -17.81 -7.63
C LEU A 242 4.52 -17.63 -7.53
N ILE A 243 3.96 -16.61 -8.17
CA ILE A 243 2.56 -16.18 -8.06
C ILE A 243 1.81 -16.30 -9.40
N SER A 244 2.31 -17.18 -10.27
CA SER A 244 1.54 -17.68 -11.40
C SER A 244 0.70 -18.89 -10.99
N LYS A 245 -0.40 -19.16 -11.70
CA LYS A 245 -1.09 -20.46 -11.62
C LYS A 245 -0.28 -21.60 -12.24
N GLY A 246 0.77 -21.28 -13.00
CA GLY A 246 1.54 -22.26 -13.75
C GLY A 246 0.63 -23.11 -14.63
N ASN A 247 0.83 -24.43 -14.60
CA ASN A 247 0.01 -25.38 -15.35
C ASN A 247 -1.29 -25.80 -14.62
N HIS A 248 -1.67 -25.11 -13.53
CA HIS A 248 -2.86 -25.44 -12.76
C HIS A 248 -4.04 -24.53 -13.09
N ARG A 249 -5.26 -25.07 -12.95
CA ARG A 249 -6.50 -24.31 -13.19
C ARG A 249 -6.79 -23.26 -12.09
N HIS A 250 -6.36 -23.53 -10.86
CA HIS A 250 -6.65 -22.73 -9.67
C HIS A 250 -5.41 -22.59 -8.79
N TYR A 251 -5.26 -21.45 -8.09
CA TYR A 251 -4.18 -21.23 -7.12
C TYR A 251 -4.18 -22.29 -6.01
N MET A 252 -5.34 -22.57 -5.41
CA MET A 252 -5.47 -23.62 -4.39
C MET A 252 -4.97 -24.99 -4.86
N LEU A 253 -5.22 -25.35 -6.13
CA LEU A 253 -4.74 -26.62 -6.68
C LEU A 253 -3.22 -26.62 -6.82
N LYS A 254 -2.63 -25.54 -7.34
CA LYS A 254 -1.17 -25.37 -7.38
C LYS A 254 -0.56 -25.52 -5.98
N GLU A 255 -1.07 -24.75 -5.01
CA GLU A 255 -0.53 -24.71 -3.64
C GLU A 255 -0.61 -26.07 -2.94
N ILE A 256 -1.66 -26.86 -3.17
CA ILE A 256 -1.76 -28.24 -2.67
C ILE A 256 -0.65 -29.13 -3.26
N TYR A 257 -0.41 -29.02 -4.57
CA TYR A 257 0.62 -29.83 -5.25
C TYR A 257 2.05 -29.38 -4.92
N GLU A 258 2.24 -28.11 -4.55
CA GLU A 258 3.53 -27.56 -4.16
C GLU A 258 3.94 -27.89 -2.72
N GLN A 259 3.05 -28.43 -1.89
CA GLN A 259 3.34 -28.77 -0.49
C GLN A 259 4.67 -29.55 -0.29
N PRO A 260 5.00 -30.59 -1.07
CA PRO A 260 6.27 -31.31 -0.89
C PRO A 260 7.51 -30.43 -1.11
N ILE A 261 7.43 -29.50 -2.08
CA ILE A 261 8.53 -28.58 -2.41
C ILE A 261 8.66 -27.54 -1.30
N VAL A 262 7.55 -26.93 -0.87
CA VAL A 262 7.52 -25.90 0.18
C VAL A 262 8.04 -26.47 1.50
N VAL A 263 7.58 -27.66 1.91
CA VAL A 263 8.09 -28.33 3.12
C VAL A 263 9.60 -28.57 3.02
N ALA A 264 10.10 -29.06 1.88
CA ALA A 264 11.53 -29.28 1.70
C ALA A 264 12.34 -27.98 1.75
N GLN A 265 11.81 -26.88 1.20
CA GLN A 265 12.44 -25.56 1.25
C GLN A 265 12.46 -25.00 2.68
N THR A 266 11.35 -25.08 3.42
CA THR A 266 11.31 -24.69 4.84
C THR A 266 12.34 -25.46 5.65
N LEU A 267 12.42 -26.78 5.47
CA LEU A 267 13.39 -27.61 6.17
C LEU A 267 14.85 -27.28 5.81
N ARG A 268 15.15 -26.89 4.55
CA ARG A 268 16.52 -26.49 4.17
C ARG A 268 17.05 -25.31 4.97
N SER A 269 16.18 -24.39 5.38
CA SER A 269 16.59 -23.23 6.19
C SER A 269 17.08 -23.61 7.59
N TYR A 270 16.70 -24.79 8.09
CA TYR A 270 17.05 -25.25 9.44
C TYR A 270 18.01 -26.45 9.46
N LEU A 271 18.20 -27.17 8.35
CA LEU A 271 18.98 -28.41 8.31
C LEU A 271 20.38 -28.19 7.71
N GLN A 272 21.41 -28.33 8.54
CA GLN A 272 22.81 -28.45 8.11
C GLN A 272 23.12 -29.92 7.80
N ARG A 273 22.64 -30.40 6.65
CA ARG A 273 22.68 -31.83 6.27
C ARG A 273 24.06 -32.48 6.32
N MET A 274 25.12 -31.73 5.97
CA MET A 274 26.50 -32.24 5.99
C MET A 274 27.05 -32.44 7.40
N GLU A 275 26.50 -31.71 8.37
CA GLU A 275 26.97 -31.70 9.75
C GLU A 275 26.00 -32.47 10.68
N GLU A 276 24.93 -33.03 10.12
CA GLU A 276 23.83 -33.69 10.84
C GLU A 276 23.25 -32.81 11.96
N LYS A 277 23.26 -31.49 11.75
CA LYS A 277 22.81 -30.48 12.72
C LYS A 277 21.53 -29.79 12.28
N ILE A 278 20.77 -29.35 13.29
CA ILE A 278 19.64 -28.45 13.12
C ILE A 278 20.06 -27.08 13.63
N THR A 279 20.01 -26.07 12.76
CA THR A 279 20.19 -24.68 13.12
C THR A 279 18.81 -24.07 13.32
N LEU A 280 18.36 -24.03 14.57
CA LEU A 280 17.20 -23.23 14.93
C LEU A 280 17.67 -21.78 15.14
N PRO A 281 16.86 -20.77 14.77
CA PRO A 281 17.04 -19.41 15.26
C PRO A 281 16.67 -19.42 16.74
N VAL A 282 17.58 -19.95 17.58
CA VAL A 282 17.38 -19.97 19.02
C VAL A 282 17.56 -18.52 19.48
N PRO A 283 16.56 -17.93 20.15
CA PRO A 283 16.72 -16.59 20.71
C PRO A 283 17.83 -16.60 21.77
N GLU A 284 18.40 -15.43 22.07
CA GLU A 284 19.52 -15.31 23.02
C GLU A 284 19.19 -15.75 24.46
N PHE A 285 17.92 -16.05 24.77
CA PHE A 285 17.48 -16.48 26.09
C PHE A 285 17.35 -18.02 26.19
N ASP A 286 17.57 -18.53 27.40
CA ASP A 286 17.46 -19.95 27.70
C ASP A 286 16.01 -20.45 27.63
N LEU A 287 15.72 -21.28 26.63
CA LEU A 287 14.40 -21.90 26.45
C LEU A 287 13.97 -22.76 27.65
N SER A 288 14.92 -23.35 28.40
CA SER A 288 14.62 -24.20 29.56
C SER A 288 13.99 -23.42 30.73
N SER A 289 14.18 -22.09 30.73
CA SER A 289 13.61 -21.19 31.74
C SER A 289 12.13 -20.84 31.48
N ILE A 290 11.60 -21.13 30.28
CA ILE A 290 10.22 -20.79 29.90
C ILE A 290 9.24 -21.75 30.57
N LYS A 291 8.39 -21.21 31.44
CA LYS A 291 7.37 -21.98 32.16
C LYS A 291 6.03 -22.09 31.43
N ARG A 292 5.78 -21.23 30.44
CA ARG A 292 4.51 -21.17 29.71
C ARG A 292 4.71 -20.59 28.32
N VAL A 293 4.09 -21.23 27.32
CA VAL A 293 3.95 -20.71 25.95
C VAL A 293 2.48 -20.39 25.71
N THR A 294 2.20 -19.26 25.07
CA THR A 294 0.84 -18.88 24.65
C THR A 294 0.90 -18.55 23.16
N ILE A 295 0.04 -19.20 22.38
CA ILE A 295 -0.04 -19.02 20.92
C ILE A 295 -1.39 -18.38 20.62
N VAL A 296 -1.38 -17.32 19.81
CA VAL A 296 -2.59 -16.61 19.36
C VAL A 296 -2.64 -16.71 17.84
N ALA A 297 -3.75 -17.20 17.31
CA ALA A 297 -3.97 -17.39 15.87
C ALA A 297 -5.46 -17.33 15.53
N CYS A 298 -5.79 -17.19 14.24
CA CYS A 298 -7.15 -17.14 13.72
C CYS A 298 -7.30 -18.10 12.53
N GLY A 299 -8.48 -18.70 12.35
CA GLY A 299 -8.80 -19.53 11.18
C GLY A 299 -7.93 -20.78 11.06
N THR A 300 -7.48 -21.12 9.85
CA THR A 300 -6.66 -22.32 9.60
C THR A 300 -5.35 -22.32 10.39
N SER A 301 -4.76 -21.16 10.69
CA SER A 301 -3.53 -21.07 11.49
C SER A 301 -3.70 -21.46 12.97
N PHE A 302 -4.93 -21.56 13.46
CA PHE A 302 -5.23 -22.01 14.83
C PHE A 302 -5.24 -23.53 14.98
N TYR A 303 -5.54 -24.27 13.91
CA TYR A 303 -5.60 -25.73 13.90
C TYR A 303 -4.19 -26.34 13.72
#